data_AF-A0A7J8S065-F1
#
_entry.id   AF-A0A7J8S065-F1
#
_cell.length_a   1.000
_cell.length_b   1.000
_cell.length_c   1.000
_cell.angle_alpha   90.00
_cell.angle_beta   90.00
_cell.angle_gamma   90.00
#
_symmetry.space_group_name_H-M   'P 1'
#
loop_
_entity.id
_entity.type
_entity.pdbx_description
1 polymer ?
#
loop_
_entity_poly.entity_id
_entity_poly.type
_entity_poly.pdbx_seq_one_letter_code
_entity_poly.pdbx_strand_id
1 'polypeptide(L)'
;METILSSHSLHPILNPKASISKNLLLPSQQPRPASLFLSKPITCTPKKPTSQSVKPSLAEPRNWFVHAQQGLAALAISLALNFSPVLYTGNAIASEFDVINEGPPKESYVVDDANVLSRVTKSDLKRLLSDLESRKNFRINFITVRKLTSKADAFEYADQVLERWYPTLEEGSNKGIVVLVTSQKEGAVTGGPAFVQAVGENILDATVTENLPVLATEEKYNEAVYSSAKRLVAAIDGLPDPGGPQVKDNKRESNFKSREETEEKRGQFSLVVGGLLVIAFVVPMAQYYAYVSKK
;
A
#
# COMPACT_ATOMS: atom_id res chain seq x y z
N MET A 1 -8.32 -56.20 -63.90
CA MET A 1 -8.80 -54.80 -63.86
C MET A 1 -7.83 -54.07 -62.95
N GLU A 2 -6.64 -53.77 -63.48
CA GLU A 2 -6.32 -52.49 -64.14
C GLU A 2 -6.25 -51.34 -63.10
N THR A 3 -5.22 -50.50 -62.92
CA THR A 3 -3.80 -50.38 -63.27
C THR A 3 -3.43 -48.91 -62.91
N ILE A 4 -2.15 -48.64 -62.56
CA ILE A 4 -1.37 -47.43 -62.97
C ILE A 4 -1.73 -46.06 -62.30
N LEU A 5 -0.87 -45.14 -61.82
CA LEU A 5 0.59 -44.86 -61.68
C LEU A 5 0.69 -43.67 -60.65
N SER A 6 1.63 -43.57 -59.69
CA SER A 6 3.05 -43.11 -59.78
C SER A 6 3.24 -41.67 -60.33
N SER A 7 4.19 -40.81 -59.97
CA SER A 7 5.24 -40.66 -58.92
C SER A 7 6.13 -39.43 -59.28
N HIS A 8 7.05 -39.02 -58.37
CA HIS A 8 8.28 -38.20 -58.58
C HIS A 8 8.15 -36.68 -58.79
N SER A 9 9.07 -35.79 -58.37
CA SER A 9 10.54 -35.78 -58.11
C SER A 9 10.87 -34.73 -57.01
N LEU A 10 11.87 -34.77 -56.11
CA LEU A 10 13.33 -34.98 -56.10
C LEU A 10 14.21 -33.96 -56.87
N HIS A 11 14.79 -33.01 -56.09
CA HIS A 11 16.22 -32.62 -56.05
C HIS A 11 16.80 -31.67 -57.16
N PRO A 12 18.07 -31.19 -57.06
CA PRO A 12 18.55 -29.96 -56.38
C PRO A 12 19.45 -29.10 -57.32
N ILE A 13 20.37 -28.27 -56.76
CA ILE A 13 21.73 -27.93 -57.28
C ILE A 13 22.01 -26.47 -57.79
N LEU A 14 23.17 -25.96 -57.33
CA LEU A 14 24.16 -25.02 -57.94
C LEU A 14 24.31 -23.55 -57.44
N ASN A 15 25.39 -23.39 -56.65
CA ASN A 15 26.33 -22.27 -56.43
C ASN A 15 26.86 -21.64 -57.77
N PRO A 16 27.51 -20.42 -57.87
CA PRO A 16 28.79 -20.05 -57.20
C PRO A 16 29.13 -18.53 -56.95
N LYS A 17 30.22 -18.27 -56.16
CA LYS A 17 31.31 -17.21 -56.18
C LYS A 17 31.07 -15.82 -56.86
N ALA A 18 31.63 -14.65 -56.48
CA ALA A 18 32.73 -14.24 -55.58
C ALA A 18 32.74 -12.69 -55.33
N SER A 19 33.36 -12.30 -54.19
CA SER A 19 34.18 -11.10 -53.88
C SER A 19 33.69 -9.66 -54.15
N ILE A 20 33.67 -8.82 -53.09
CA ILE A 20 34.62 -7.70 -52.84
C ILE A 20 34.30 -7.00 -51.49
N SER A 21 35.26 -7.09 -50.58
CA SER A 21 35.77 -6.08 -49.62
C SER A 21 34.82 -5.15 -48.84
N LYS A 22 34.81 -5.30 -47.51
CA LYS A 22 35.24 -4.25 -46.56
C LYS A 22 35.46 -4.82 -45.16
N ASN A 23 36.65 -4.51 -44.63
CA ASN A 23 37.22 -4.90 -43.35
C ASN A 23 36.35 -4.47 -42.15
N LEU A 24 36.30 -5.29 -41.09
CA LEU A 24 36.85 -4.96 -39.77
C LEU A 24 36.50 -6.08 -38.75
N LEU A 25 37.55 -6.78 -38.33
CA LEU A 25 37.58 -7.68 -37.17
C LEU A 25 37.94 -6.86 -35.92
N LEU A 26 37.26 -7.21 -34.81
CA LEU A 26 37.59 -7.16 -33.37
C LEU A 26 38.86 -6.41 -32.91
N PRO A 27 38.87 -5.79 -31.71
CA PRO A 27 39.10 -6.64 -30.53
C PRO A 27 38.45 -6.19 -29.20
N SER A 28 38.39 -7.16 -28.28
CA SER A 28 38.25 -6.94 -26.84
C SER A 28 39.39 -6.06 -26.30
N GLN A 29 39.15 -5.23 -25.29
CA GLN A 29 40.18 -4.83 -24.32
C GLN A 29 39.63 -4.17 -23.06
N GLN A 30 40.38 -4.39 -21.99
CA GLN A 30 40.19 -4.09 -20.57
C GLN A 30 40.11 -2.59 -20.22
N PRO A 31 39.69 -2.25 -18.98
CA PRO A 31 39.55 -0.87 -18.51
C PRO A 31 40.82 -0.34 -17.82
N ARG A 32 41.20 0.92 -18.10
CA ARG A 32 42.10 1.77 -17.29
C ARG A 32 42.01 3.27 -17.71
N PRO A 33 42.53 4.25 -16.93
CA PRO A 33 41.72 5.14 -16.07
C PRO A 33 41.90 6.64 -16.39
N ALA A 34 41.38 7.50 -15.48
CA ALA A 34 41.49 8.97 -15.35
C ALA A 34 40.33 9.75 -16.00
N SER A 35 39.68 10.75 -15.39
CA SER A 35 39.99 11.57 -14.22
C SER A 35 38.73 12.31 -13.72
N LEU A 36 38.67 12.48 -12.39
CA LEU A 36 38.26 13.69 -11.64
C LEU A 36 36.89 14.34 -11.96
N PHE A 37 35.86 14.02 -11.15
CA PHE A 37 35.02 15.04 -10.51
C PHE A 37 34.64 14.61 -9.09
N LEU A 38 35.05 15.44 -8.14
CA LEU A 38 35.08 15.24 -6.70
C LEU A 38 33.71 15.62 -6.11
N SER A 39 32.97 14.66 -5.55
CA SER A 39 31.82 14.94 -4.68
C SER A 39 31.98 14.20 -3.35
N LYS A 40 31.88 14.96 -2.27
CA LYS A 40 32.32 14.64 -0.90
C LYS A 40 31.38 13.65 -0.20
N PRO A 41 31.88 12.60 0.47
CA PRO A 41 31.13 11.91 1.52
C PRO A 41 31.40 12.54 2.90
N ILE A 42 30.32 12.91 3.59
CA ILE A 42 30.34 13.40 4.97
C ILE A 42 30.70 12.22 5.89
N THR A 43 31.92 12.25 6.42
CA THR A 43 32.41 11.33 7.44
C THR A 43 32.56 12.13 8.74
N CYS A 44 31.72 11.83 9.75
CA CYS A 44 31.85 12.42 11.08
C CYS A 44 32.91 11.65 11.87
N THR A 45 34.14 12.15 11.85
CA THR A 45 35.19 11.77 12.82
C THR A 45 35.17 12.75 14.01
N PRO A 46 35.33 12.25 15.26
CA PRO A 46 35.35 13.11 16.43
C PRO A 46 36.62 13.96 16.46
N LYS A 47 36.42 15.27 16.65
CA LYS A 47 37.48 16.28 16.75
C LYS A 47 38.41 15.98 17.93
N LYS A 48 39.71 15.86 17.62
CA LYS A 48 40.82 16.06 18.56
C LYS A 48 40.72 17.47 19.17
N PRO A 49 40.67 17.63 20.50
CA PRO A 49 41.01 18.90 21.12
C PRO A 49 42.54 19.05 21.21
N THR A 50 42.97 20.19 20.68
CA THR A 50 44.23 20.91 20.84
C THR A 50 45.03 20.55 22.09
N SER A 51 46.25 20.03 21.90
CA SER A 51 47.29 20.02 22.92
C SER A 51 47.76 21.46 23.19
N GLN A 52 47.08 22.14 24.12
CA GLN A 52 47.66 23.32 24.75
C GLN A 52 48.65 22.86 25.82
N SER A 53 49.91 23.19 25.57
CA SER A 53 51.01 23.14 26.53
C SER A 53 50.65 23.99 27.75
N VAL A 54 50.31 23.34 28.86
CA VAL A 54 50.28 23.95 30.18
C VAL A 54 51.39 23.29 30.98
N LYS A 55 52.45 24.06 31.24
CA LYS A 55 53.57 23.71 32.11
C LYS A 55 53.02 23.27 33.47
N PRO A 56 53.37 22.09 34.02
CA PRO A 56 53.14 21.83 35.42
C PRO A 56 54.28 22.48 36.22
N SER A 57 54.02 23.67 36.78
CA SER A 57 54.81 24.15 37.91
C SER A 57 54.55 23.21 39.08
N LEU A 58 55.61 22.59 39.57
CA LEU A 58 55.63 21.85 40.83
C LEU A 58 55.06 22.71 41.96
N ALA A 59 53.98 22.26 42.58
CA ALA A 59 53.62 22.56 43.95
C ALA A 59 52.93 21.33 44.54
N GLU A 60 53.47 20.89 45.66
CA GLU A 60 53.20 19.65 46.36
C GLU A 60 51.89 19.75 47.20
N PRO A 61 51.53 18.74 48.00
CA PRO A 61 50.49 17.76 47.71
C PRO A 61 49.22 17.98 48.55
N ARG A 62 48.04 17.67 48.03
CA ARG A 62 46.93 17.27 48.91
C ARG A 62 45.81 16.59 48.13
N ASN A 63 45.47 15.39 48.60
CA ASN A 63 44.26 14.63 48.29
C ASN A 63 44.35 13.68 47.10
N TRP A 64 45.14 12.60 47.28
CA TRP A 64 44.94 11.30 46.61
C TRP A 64 43.44 10.93 46.50
N PHE A 65 42.66 11.28 47.52
CA PHE A 65 41.22 11.03 47.56
C PHE A 65 40.44 11.66 46.40
N VAL A 66 40.84 12.84 45.91
CA VAL A 66 40.14 13.50 44.78
C VAL A 66 40.41 12.78 43.46
N HIS A 67 41.62 12.27 43.27
CA HIS A 67 41.94 11.44 42.09
C HIS A 67 41.27 10.07 42.14
N ALA A 68 41.15 9.46 43.33
CA ALA A 68 40.39 8.23 43.51
C ALA A 68 38.89 8.44 43.21
N GLN A 69 38.31 9.58 43.62
CA GLN A 69 36.92 9.95 43.32
C GLN A 69 36.69 10.22 41.82
N GLN A 70 37.62 10.91 41.16
CA GLN A 70 37.56 11.14 39.71
C GLN A 70 37.70 9.83 38.92
N GLY A 71 38.55 8.91 39.37
CA GLY A 71 38.70 7.57 38.79
C GLY A 71 37.44 6.72 38.93
N LEU A 72 36.80 6.72 40.12
CA LEU A 72 35.54 6.03 40.35
C LEU A 72 34.39 6.62 39.52
N ALA A 73 34.32 7.94 39.39
CA ALA A 73 33.31 8.60 38.56
C ALA A 73 33.46 8.25 37.07
N ALA A 74 34.69 8.22 36.55
CA ALA A 74 34.96 7.82 35.17
C ALA A 74 34.60 6.35 34.90
N LEU A 75 34.83 5.47 35.89
CA LEU A 75 34.44 4.06 35.81
C LEU A 75 32.92 3.89 35.86
N ALA A 76 32.22 4.65 36.72
CA ALA A 76 30.76 4.63 36.81
C ALA A 76 30.09 5.10 35.52
N ILE A 77 30.60 6.14 34.86
CA ILE A 77 30.06 6.63 33.58
C ILE A 77 30.33 5.60 32.45
N SER A 78 31.50 4.96 32.44
CA SER A 78 31.83 3.93 31.45
C SER A 78 31.00 2.65 31.63
N LEU A 79 30.70 2.27 32.88
CA LEU A 79 29.76 1.19 33.16
C LEU A 79 28.33 1.58 32.79
N ALA A 80 27.89 2.80 33.11
CA ALA A 80 26.54 3.27 32.77
C ALA A 80 26.31 3.30 31.26
N LEU A 81 27.29 3.72 30.45
CA LEU A 81 27.17 3.71 28.99
C LEU A 81 27.23 2.30 28.39
N ASN A 82 27.94 1.35 29.00
CA ASN A 82 27.93 -0.06 28.57
C ASN A 82 26.67 -0.82 29.01
N PHE A 83 26.05 -0.44 30.13
CA PHE A 83 24.85 -1.08 30.69
C PHE A 83 23.56 -0.33 30.39
N SER A 84 23.61 0.76 29.63
CA SER A 84 22.42 1.36 29.03
C SER A 84 22.06 0.49 27.83
N PRO A 85 21.05 -0.40 27.88
CA PRO A 85 20.47 -0.86 26.64
C PRO A 85 20.04 0.41 25.91
N VAL A 86 20.64 0.69 24.76
CA VAL A 86 20.03 1.57 23.78
C VAL A 86 18.70 0.89 23.48
N LEU A 87 17.67 1.29 24.21
CA LEU A 87 16.29 0.98 23.87
C LEU A 87 16.11 1.64 22.51
N TYR A 88 16.33 0.86 21.45
CA TYR A 88 15.85 1.12 20.11
C TYR A 88 14.32 1.14 20.19
N THR A 89 13.76 2.18 20.83
CA THR A 89 12.32 2.49 20.85
C THR A 89 11.99 3.42 19.70
N GLY A 90 12.73 3.29 18.61
CA GLY A 90 12.34 3.78 17.30
C GLY A 90 12.26 2.56 16.42
N ASN A 91 11.12 1.86 16.46
CA ASN A 91 10.77 0.91 15.40
C ASN A 91 10.83 1.72 14.11
N ALA A 92 11.88 1.53 13.30
CA ALA A 92 11.79 1.96 11.91
C ALA A 92 10.55 1.25 11.35
N ILE A 93 9.56 2.01 10.88
CA ILE A 93 8.36 1.43 10.27
C ILE A 93 8.79 0.80 8.96
N ALA A 94 9.23 -0.46 9.05
CA ALA A 94 9.56 -1.35 7.94
C ALA A 94 8.43 -2.38 7.81
N SER A 95 7.22 -1.86 7.57
CA SER A 95 5.97 -2.60 7.38
C SER A 95 6.15 -3.86 6.51
N GLU A 96 6.75 -3.69 5.32
CA GLU A 96 6.97 -4.79 4.38
C GLU A 96 7.85 -5.91 4.96
N PHE A 97 8.92 -5.51 5.65
CA PHE A 97 9.94 -6.43 6.16
C PHE A 97 9.44 -7.18 7.39
N ASP A 98 8.63 -6.53 8.23
CA ASP A 98 8.07 -7.15 9.43
C ASP A 98 7.13 -8.30 9.06
N VAL A 99 6.19 -8.04 8.14
CA VAL A 99 5.26 -9.05 7.61
C VAL A 99 6.00 -10.26 7.01
N ILE A 100 7.09 -10.02 6.27
CA ILE A 100 7.86 -11.10 5.66
C ILE A 100 8.60 -11.94 6.72
N ASN A 101 9.12 -11.31 7.78
CA ASN A 101 9.94 -11.99 8.78
C ASN A 101 9.17 -12.66 9.91
N GLU A 102 8.03 -12.11 10.34
CA GLU A 102 7.21 -12.70 11.40
C GLU A 102 6.64 -14.07 11.00
N GLY A 103 6.63 -14.37 9.70
CA GLY A 103 6.12 -15.62 9.15
C GLY A 103 4.59 -15.69 9.13
N PRO A 104 4.01 -16.80 8.67
CA PRO A 104 2.57 -16.89 8.47
C PRO A 104 1.82 -16.87 9.81
N PRO A 105 0.78 -16.03 9.97
CA PRO A 105 -0.03 -15.99 11.18
C PRO A 105 -0.83 -17.29 11.34
N LYS A 106 -0.39 -18.15 12.28
CA LYS A 106 -1.01 -19.46 12.51
C LYS A 106 -2.45 -19.37 13.02
N GLU A 107 -2.71 -18.38 13.87
CA GLU A 107 -3.96 -18.28 14.63
C GLU A 107 -4.89 -17.17 14.17
N SER A 108 -4.36 -16.07 13.63
CA SER A 108 -5.16 -14.90 13.25
C SER A 108 -5.59 -14.90 11.79
N TYR A 109 -4.90 -15.63 10.90
CA TYR A 109 -5.07 -15.61 9.42
C TYR A 109 -4.96 -14.21 8.79
N VAL A 110 -4.70 -13.19 9.60
CA VAL A 110 -4.75 -11.78 9.26
C VAL A 110 -3.52 -11.12 9.88
N VAL A 111 -2.77 -10.42 9.04
CA VAL A 111 -1.69 -9.51 9.43
C VAL A 111 -2.15 -8.11 9.08
N ASP A 112 -2.41 -7.29 10.10
CA ASP A 112 -2.93 -5.93 9.92
C ASP A 112 -1.90 -4.87 10.34
N ASP A 113 -0.91 -4.65 9.49
CA ASP A 113 0.12 -3.63 9.70
C ASP A 113 -0.41 -2.21 9.41
N ALA A 114 -1.35 -2.09 8.46
CA ALA A 114 -2.01 -0.82 8.18
C ALA A 114 -2.95 -0.35 9.33
N ASN A 115 -3.23 -1.21 10.31
CA ASN A 115 -4.16 -1.00 11.42
C ASN A 115 -5.53 -0.45 10.96
N VAL A 116 -6.06 -1.01 9.88
CA VAL A 116 -7.34 -0.60 9.29
C VAL A 116 -8.49 -1.54 9.66
N LEU A 117 -8.18 -2.72 10.20
CA LEU A 117 -9.19 -3.73 10.50
C LEU A 117 -9.64 -3.67 11.96
N SER A 118 -10.96 -3.66 12.15
CA SER A 118 -11.55 -3.70 13.48
C SER A 118 -11.32 -5.07 14.15
N ARG A 119 -11.31 -5.10 15.49
CA ARG A 119 -11.20 -6.36 16.26
C ARG A 119 -12.31 -7.34 15.92
N VAL A 120 -13.53 -6.84 15.68
CA VAL A 120 -14.69 -7.66 15.32
C VAL A 120 -14.47 -8.32 13.96
N THR A 121 -14.08 -7.54 12.95
CA THR A 121 -13.79 -8.04 11.61
C THR A 121 -12.66 -9.08 11.62
N LYS A 122 -11.60 -8.87 12.41
CA LYS A 122 -10.53 -9.86 12.61
C LYS A 122 -11.07 -11.18 13.17
N SER A 123 -11.97 -11.12 14.16
CA SER A 123 -12.58 -12.32 14.74
C SER A 123 -13.52 -13.04 13.78
N ASP A 124 -14.28 -12.30 12.96
CA ASP A 124 -15.18 -12.88 11.97
C ASP A 124 -14.40 -13.52 10.81
N LEU A 125 -13.31 -12.89 10.36
CA LEU A 125 -12.37 -13.47 9.41
C LEU A 125 -11.74 -14.75 9.96
N LYS A 126 -11.24 -14.73 11.20
CA LYS A 126 -10.69 -15.94 11.84
C LYS A 126 -11.69 -17.09 11.80
N ARG A 127 -12.95 -16.85 12.18
CA ARG A 127 -14.00 -17.88 12.17
C ARG A 127 -14.22 -18.44 10.78
N LEU A 128 -14.40 -17.57 9.79
CA LEU A 128 -14.68 -17.95 8.41
C LEU A 128 -13.53 -18.76 7.79
N LEU A 129 -12.29 -18.32 8.02
CA LEU A 129 -11.10 -18.96 7.48
C LEU A 129 -10.75 -20.27 8.18
N SER A 130 -10.96 -20.36 9.50
CA SER A 130 -10.78 -21.61 10.24
C SER A 130 -11.78 -22.69 9.82
N ASP A 131 -13.00 -22.29 9.46
CA ASP A 131 -14.02 -23.21 8.93
C ASP A 131 -13.60 -23.73 7.54
N LEU A 132 -13.10 -22.86 6.67
CA LEU A 132 -12.61 -23.26 5.35
C LEU A 132 -11.39 -24.19 5.44
N GLU A 133 -10.43 -23.92 6.33
CA GLU A 133 -9.26 -24.80 6.55
C GLU A 133 -9.72 -26.18 7.03
N SER A 134 -10.71 -26.25 7.92
CA SER A 134 -11.27 -27.51 8.41
C SER A 134 -11.99 -28.32 7.33
N ARG A 135 -12.69 -27.65 6.41
CA ARG A 135 -13.51 -28.31 5.38
C ARG A 135 -12.73 -28.75 4.14
N LYS A 136 -11.77 -27.93 3.70
CA LYS A 136 -11.09 -28.10 2.39
C LYS A 136 -9.57 -28.10 2.49
N ASN A 137 -9.00 -27.88 3.68
CA ASN A 137 -7.55 -27.77 3.90
C ASN A 137 -6.86 -26.70 3.04
N PHE A 138 -7.63 -25.69 2.62
CA PHE A 138 -7.09 -24.48 2.03
C PHE A 138 -6.88 -23.45 3.13
N ARG A 139 -5.84 -22.64 3.02
CA ARG A 139 -5.55 -21.59 4.00
C ARG A 139 -5.28 -20.29 3.29
N ILE A 140 -6.08 -19.28 3.63
CA ILE A 140 -6.02 -17.95 3.05
C ILE A 140 -5.54 -17.01 4.13
N ASN A 141 -4.49 -16.24 3.84
CA ASN A 141 -3.99 -15.20 4.74
C ASN A 141 -4.28 -13.83 4.14
N PHE A 142 -4.77 -12.92 4.97
CA PHE A 142 -5.00 -11.52 4.58
C PHE A 142 -3.91 -10.64 5.18
N ILE A 143 -3.37 -9.75 4.36
CA ILE A 143 -2.31 -8.83 4.73
C ILE A 143 -2.78 -7.43 4.35
N THR A 144 -2.78 -6.50 5.30
CA THR A 144 -2.99 -5.09 5.02
C THR A 144 -1.70 -4.33 5.30
N VAL A 145 -1.19 -3.65 4.28
CA VAL A 145 0.00 -2.80 4.38
C VAL A 145 -0.37 -1.38 4.03
N ARG A 146 0.19 -0.41 4.75
CA ARG A 146 -0.15 0.99 4.49
C ARG A 146 0.35 1.43 3.11
N LYS A 147 1.61 1.15 2.80
CA LYS A 147 2.28 1.51 1.55
C LYS A 147 3.39 0.53 1.28
N LEU A 148 3.67 0.30 0.01
CA LEU A 148 4.88 -0.39 -0.40
C LEU A 148 6.03 0.63 -0.54
N THR A 149 7.11 0.42 0.19
CA THR A 149 8.38 1.16 0.07
C THR A 149 9.29 0.59 -1.00
N SER A 150 9.12 -0.69 -1.31
CA SER A 150 9.77 -1.32 -2.44
C SER A 150 9.13 -0.83 -3.74
N LYS A 151 9.88 -0.83 -4.85
CA LYS A 151 9.33 -0.53 -6.19
C LYS A 151 8.44 -1.68 -6.73
N ALA A 152 8.20 -2.68 -5.89
CA ALA A 152 7.39 -3.84 -6.21
C ALA A 152 5.91 -3.49 -6.19
N ASP A 153 5.17 -4.12 -7.10
CA ASP A 153 3.71 -4.04 -7.17
C ASP A 153 3.06 -4.86 -6.04
N ALA A 154 1.76 -4.70 -5.78
CA ALA A 154 1.10 -5.50 -4.74
C ALA A 154 1.15 -7.01 -5.05
N PHE A 155 1.14 -7.37 -6.33
CA PHE A 155 1.27 -8.74 -6.80
C PHE A 155 2.67 -9.32 -6.53
N GLU A 156 3.73 -8.60 -6.92
CA GLU A 156 5.11 -9.01 -6.67
C GLU A 156 5.41 -9.14 -5.16
N TYR A 157 4.87 -8.22 -4.36
CA TYR A 157 5.00 -8.31 -2.91
C TYR A 157 4.29 -9.54 -2.35
N ALA A 158 3.08 -9.85 -2.83
CA ALA A 158 2.34 -11.04 -2.40
C ALA A 158 3.12 -12.33 -2.74
N ASP A 159 3.71 -12.41 -3.93
CA ASP A 159 4.55 -13.55 -4.35
C ASP A 159 5.78 -13.68 -3.45
N GLN A 160 6.44 -12.57 -3.14
CA GLN A 160 7.57 -12.57 -2.22
C GLN A 160 7.17 -13.09 -0.83
N VAL A 161 6.00 -12.71 -0.33
CA VAL A 161 5.49 -13.23 0.95
C VAL A 161 5.19 -14.72 0.85
N LEU A 162 4.61 -15.19 -0.26
CA LEU A 162 4.32 -16.61 -0.48
C LEU A 162 5.60 -17.46 -0.46
N GLU A 163 6.63 -17.04 -1.20
CA GLU A 163 7.94 -17.72 -1.24
C GLU A 163 8.62 -17.75 0.12
N ARG A 164 8.48 -16.67 0.90
CA ARG A 164 9.12 -16.55 2.22
C ARG A 164 8.41 -17.34 3.30
N TRP A 165 7.07 -17.32 3.30
CA TRP A 165 6.28 -18.04 4.28
C TRP A 165 6.17 -19.54 3.98
N TYR A 166 6.17 -19.92 2.71
CA TYR A 166 6.03 -21.29 2.24
C TYR A 166 7.11 -21.62 1.19
N PRO A 167 8.36 -21.86 1.62
CA PRO A 167 9.47 -22.15 0.71
C PRO A 167 9.34 -23.50 -0.01
N THR A 168 8.41 -24.37 0.41
CA THR A 168 8.15 -25.66 -0.23
C THR A 168 6.86 -25.64 -1.06
N LEU A 169 6.91 -26.28 -2.23
CA LEU A 169 5.76 -26.33 -3.15
C LEU A 169 4.57 -27.10 -2.56
N GLU A 170 4.84 -28.10 -1.73
CA GLU A 170 3.81 -28.92 -1.10
C GLU A 170 3.03 -28.11 -0.05
N GLU A 171 3.72 -27.33 0.77
CA GLU A 171 3.09 -26.50 1.79
C GLU A 171 2.32 -25.33 1.17
N GLY A 172 2.88 -24.73 0.12
CA GLY A 172 2.34 -23.57 -0.58
C GLY A 172 1.19 -23.86 -1.54
N SER A 173 1.05 -25.09 -2.05
CA SER A 173 0.03 -25.44 -3.06
C SER A 173 -1.40 -25.10 -2.63
N ASN A 174 -1.71 -25.31 -1.35
CA ASN A 174 -3.05 -25.08 -0.78
C ASN A 174 -3.17 -23.73 -0.05
N LYS A 175 -2.24 -22.80 -0.29
CA LYS A 175 -2.18 -21.51 0.40
C LYS A 175 -2.53 -20.38 -0.56
N GLY A 176 -3.30 -19.42 -0.06
CA GLY A 176 -3.60 -18.17 -0.72
C GLY A 176 -3.17 -17.00 0.15
N ILE A 177 -2.66 -15.94 -0.48
CA ILE A 177 -2.30 -14.69 0.15
C ILE A 177 -3.06 -13.57 -0.55
N VAL A 178 -3.77 -12.78 0.24
CA VAL A 178 -4.48 -11.58 -0.21
C VAL A 178 -3.79 -10.38 0.42
N VAL A 179 -3.20 -9.52 -0.41
CA VAL A 179 -2.57 -8.27 0.01
C VAL A 179 -3.49 -7.10 -0.32
N LEU A 180 -3.65 -6.18 0.62
CA LEU A 180 -4.32 -4.90 0.42
C LEU A 180 -3.37 -3.75 0.78
N VAL A 181 -3.05 -2.94 -0.22
CA VAL A 181 -2.22 -1.73 -0.06
C VAL A 181 -3.14 -0.52 0.10
N THR A 182 -3.26 -0.01 1.33
CA THR A 182 -4.29 0.99 1.66
C THR A 182 -4.04 2.36 1.04
N SER A 183 -2.77 2.75 0.84
CA SER A 183 -2.43 4.05 0.22
C SER A 183 -2.67 4.05 -1.29
N GLN A 184 -2.39 2.95 -1.98
CA GLN A 184 -2.57 2.83 -3.42
C GLN A 184 -3.99 2.36 -3.77
N LYS A 185 -4.77 1.91 -2.77
CA LYS A 185 -6.11 1.30 -2.93
C LYS A 185 -6.06 0.12 -3.89
N GLU A 186 -4.96 -0.62 -3.82
CA GLU A 186 -4.66 -1.74 -4.69
C GLU A 186 -4.74 -3.03 -3.88
N GLY A 187 -5.29 -4.07 -4.49
CA GLY A 187 -5.35 -5.40 -3.92
C GLY A 187 -4.66 -6.39 -4.84
N ALA A 188 -4.01 -7.39 -4.27
CA ALA A 188 -3.47 -8.51 -5.03
C ALA A 188 -3.86 -9.82 -4.35
N VAL A 189 -4.08 -10.86 -5.15
CA VAL A 189 -4.31 -12.21 -4.66
C VAL A 189 -3.33 -13.13 -5.38
N THR A 190 -2.52 -13.84 -4.60
CA THR A 190 -1.62 -14.89 -5.09
C THR A 190 -1.84 -16.16 -4.31
N GLY A 191 -1.35 -17.29 -4.80
CA GLY A 191 -1.40 -18.55 -4.08
C GLY A 191 -0.81 -19.69 -4.87
N GLY A 192 -0.80 -20.86 -4.24
CA GLY A 192 -0.34 -22.09 -4.88
C GLY A 192 -1.26 -22.55 -6.01
N PRO A 193 -0.76 -23.45 -6.89
CA PRO A 193 -1.52 -23.90 -8.05
C PRO A 193 -2.86 -24.57 -7.70
N ALA A 194 -2.93 -25.30 -6.57
CA ALA A 194 -4.19 -25.92 -6.15
C ALA A 194 -5.21 -24.89 -5.64
N PHE A 195 -4.74 -23.82 -4.98
CA PHE A 195 -5.59 -22.72 -4.56
C PHE A 195 -6.16 -21.95 -5.76
N VAL A 196 -5.30 -21.60 -6.73
CA VAL A 196 -5.71 -20.86 -7.94
C VAL A 196 -6.74 -21.64 -8.76
N GLN A 197 -6.54 -22.97 -8.91
CA GLN A 197 -7.49 -23.83 -9.60
C GLN A 197 -8.83 -23.97 -8.87
N ALA A 198 -8.81 -24.04 -7.53
CA ALA A 198 -10.03 -24.19 -6.74
C ALA A 198 -10.88 -22.90 -6.72
N VAL A 199 -10.26 -21.73 -6.74
CA VAL A 199 -10.96 -20.44 -6.78
C VAL A 199 -11.40 -20.08 -8.19
N GLY A 200 -10.55 -20.35 -9.19
CA GLY A 200 -10.76 -19.98 -10.58
C GLY A 200 -10.32 -18.54 -10.89
N GLU A 201 -9.57 -18.37 -11.98
CA GLU A 201 -8.94 -17.11 -12.40
C GLU A 201 -9.94 -15.94 -12.51
N ASN A 202 -11.15 -16.21 -13.03
CA ASN A 202 -12.20 -15.20 -13.15
C ASN A 202 -12.59 -14.57 -11.80
N ILE A 203 -12.65 -15.36 -10.71
CA ILE A 203 -13.01 -14.86 -9.38
C ILE A 203 -11.84 -14.13 -8.72
N LEU A 204 -10.61 -14.60 -8.96
CA LEU A 204 -9.39 -13.90 -8.53
C LEU A 204 -9.35 -12.51 -9.15
N ASP A 205 -9.48 -12.41 -10.46
CA ASP A 205 -9.45 -11.15 -11.20
C ASP A 205 -10.60 -10.22 -10.80
N ALA A 206 -11.81 -10.76 -10.62
CA ALA A 206 -12.95 -9.98 -10.17
C ALA A 206 -12.79 -9.50 -8.72
N THR A 207 -12.17 -10.29 -7.84
CA THR A 207 -11.90 -9.87 -6.46
C THR A 207 -10.87 -8.74 -6.42
N VAL A 208 -9.81 -8.84 -7.22
CA VAL A 208 -8.75 -7.83 -7.34
C VAL A 208 -9.26 -6.55 -8.00
N THR A 209 -10.11 -6.66 -9.02
CA THR A 209 -10.56 -5.50 -9.82
C THR A 209 -11.79 -4.82 -9.25
N GLU A 210 -12.72 -5.57 -8.65
CA GLU A 210 -14.02 -5.05 -8.23
C GLU A 210 -14.13 -4.88 -6.71
N ASN A 211 -13.69 -5.86 -5.91
CA ASN A 211 -13.96 -5.83 -4.47
C ASN A 211 -12.99 -4.91 -3.72
N LEU A 212 -11.70 -5.20 -3.87
CA LEU A 212 -10.64 -4.56 -3.09
C LEU A 212 -10.53 -3.06 -3.40
N PRO A 213 -10.40 -2.60 -4.66
CA PRO A 213 -10.17 -1.19 -4.96
C PRO A 213 -11.42 -0.32 -4.78
N VAL A 214 -12.62 -0.83 -5.10
CA VAL A 214 -13.86 -0.05 -4.97
C VAL A 214 -14.13 0.25 -3.49
N LEU A 215 -14.06 -0.76 -2.62
CA LEU A 215 -14.32 -0.57 -1.20
C LEU A 215 -13.17 0.14 -0.47
N ALA A 216 -11.93 -0.04 -0.92
CA ALA A 216 -10.80 0.76 -0.43
C ALA A 216 -10.91 2.22 -0.87
N THR A 217 -11.54 2.51 -2.01
CA THR A 217 -11.83 3.88 -2.45
C THR A 217 -12.80 4.57 -1.51
N GLU A 218 -13.84 3.87 -1.07
CA GLU A 218 -14.82 4.31 -0.07
C GLU A 218 -14.30 4.26 1.39
N GLU A 219 -13.02 3.95 1.61
CA GLU A 219 -12.40 3.80 2.94
C GLU A 219 -13.03 2.69 3.82
N LYS A 220 -13.81 1.80 3.20
CA LYS A 220 -14.48 0.66 3.86
C LYS A 220 -13.59 -0.58 3.87
N TYR A 221 -12.43 -0.48 4.52
CA TYR A 221 -11.45 -1.58 4.55
C TYR A 221 -11.97 -2.87 5.19
N ASN A 222 -12.78 -2.76 6.25
CA ASN A 222 -13.39 -3.92 6.90
C ASN A 222 -14.29 -4.70 5.93
N GLU A 223 -15.09 -3.98 5.13
CA GLU A 223 -15.98 -4.58 4.15
C GLU A 223 -15.19 -5.14 2.98
N ALA A 224 -14.15 -4.43 2.50
CA ALA A 224 -13.29 -4.87 1.42
C ALA A 224 -12.67 -6.24 1.68
N VAL A 225 -12.09 -6.43 2.86
CA VAL A 225 -11.43 -7.68 3.24
C VAL A 225 -12.46 -8.79 3.48
N TYR A 226 -13.57 -8.47 4.17
CA TYR A 226 -14.58 -9.47 4.51
C TYR A 226 -15.41 -9.94 3.31
N SER A 227 -15.76 -9.04 2.38
CA SER A 227 -16.46 -9.38 1.13
C SER A 227 -15.56 -10.22 0.22
N SER A 228 -14.28 -9.87 0.12
CA SER A 228 -13.29 -10.64 -0.63
C SER A 228 -13.11 -12.04 -0.05
N ALA A 229 -13.01 -12.16 1.28
CA ALA A 229 -12.96 -13.46 1.95
C ALA A 229 -14.21 -14.30 1.63
N LYS A 230 -15.40 -13.74 1.76
CA LYS A 230 -16.65 -14.43 1.42
C LYS A 230 -16.71 -14.89 -0.03
N ARG A 231 -16.25 -14.05 -0.97
CA ARG A 231 -16.23 -14.38 -2.40
C ARG A 231 -15.27 -15.53 -2.69
N LEU A 232 -14.06 -15.50 -2.14
CA LEU A 232 -13.08 -16.59 -2.27
C LEU A 232 -13.60 -17.90 -1.67
N VAL A 233 -14.24 -17.84 -0.50
CA VAL A 233 -14.80 -19.03 0.16
C VAL A 233 -15.97 -19.62 -0.63
N ALA A 234 -16.87 -18.77 -1.15
CA ALA A 234 -17.97 -19.22 -2.00
C ALA A 234 -17.45 -19.92 -3.27
N ALA A 235 -16.40 -19.37 -3.90
CA ALA A 235 -15.77 -19.98 -5.06
C ALA A 235 -15.16 -21.36 -4.75
N ILE A 236 -14.42 -21.49 -3.65
CA ILE A 236 -13.83 -22.77 -3.20
C ILE A 236 -14.91 -23.80 -2.86
N ASP A 237 -16.05 -23.36 -2.34
CA ASP A 237 -17.20 -24.20 -2.04
C ASP A 237 -18.04 -24.56 -3.28
N GLY A 238 -17.77 -23.94 -4.44
CA GLY A 238 -18.54 -24.13 -5.68
C GLY A 238 -19.95 -23.51 -5.60
N LEU A 239 -20.16 -22.58 -4.68
CA LEU A 239 -21.40 -21.83 -4.52
C LEU A 239 -21.47 -20.72 -5.59
N PRO A 240 -22.69 -20.24 -5.93
CA PRO A 240 -22.84 -19.10 -6.84
C PRO A 240 -22.10 -17.88 -6.29
N ASP A 241 -21.43 -17.15 -7.18
CA ASP A 241 -20.65 -15.96 -6.83
C ASP A 241 -21.56 -14.91 -6.14
N PRO A 242 -21.26 -14.48 -4.90
CA PRO A 242 -22.00 -13.41 -4.25
C PRO A 242 -21.89 -12.05 -4.97
N GLY A 243 -21.01 -11.94 -5.96
CA GLY A 243 -20.83 -10.77 -6.81
C GLY A 243 -20.01 -9.68 -6.15
N GLY A 244 -19.50 -8.75 -6.97
CA GLY A 244 -18.80 -7.57 -6.49
C GLY A 244 -19.71 -6.57 -5.79
N PRO A 245 -19.17 -5.71 -4.91
CA PRO A 245 -19.93 -4.62 -4.31
C PRO A 245 -20.45 -3.71 -5.42
N GLN A 246 -21.75 -3.42 -5.39
CA GLN A 246 -22.33 -2.41 -6.26
C GLN A 246 -21.61 -1.09 -5.99
N VAL A 247 -21.02 -0.50 -7.02
CA VAL A 247 -20.51 0.87 -6.97
C VAL A 247 -21.72 1.73 -6.64
N LYS A 248 -21.88 2.06 -5.36
CA LYS A 248 -22.76 3.15 -4.99
C LYS A 248 -21.96 4.35 -5.44
N ASP A 249 -22.32 4.86 -6.61
CA ASP A 249 -22.05 6.23 -6.99
C ASP A 249 -22.66 7.09 -5.89
N ASN A 250 -21.92 7.25 -4.79
CA ASN A 250 -22.06 8.34 -3.87
C ASN A 250 -21.57 9.53 -4.69
N LYS A 251 -22.39 9.91 -5.69
CA LYS A 251 -22.44 11.23 -6.27
C LYS A 251 -22.35 12.11 -5.06
N ARG A 252 -21.18 12.70 -4.89
CA ARG A 252 -20.85 13.62 -3.82
C ARG A 252 -21.98 14.63 -3.82
N GLU A 253 -23.00 14.39 -3.00
CA GLU A 253 -24.16 15.24 -2.91
C GLU A 253 -23.60 16.48 -2.28
N SER A 254 -23.28 17.42 -3.16
CA SER A 254 -22.77 18.70 -2.78
C SER A 254 -23.81 19.24 -1.81
N ASN A 255 -23.40 19.65 -0.61
CA ASN A 255 -24.26 20.27 0.40
C ASN A 255 -24.75 21.68 -0.06
N PHE A 256 -24.88 21.88 -1.36
CA PHE A 256 -25.51 23.02 -1.98
C PHE A 256 -26.95 22.64 -2.26
N LYS A 257 -27.88 23.41 -1.68
CA LYS A 257 -29.29 23.37 -2.04
C LYS A 257 -29.42 23.38 -3.56
N SER A 258 -30.16 22.43 -4.11
CA SER A 258 -30.51 22.42 -5.53
C SER A 258 -31.09 23.77 -5.93
N ARG A 259 -30.88 24.18 -7.19
CA ARG A 259 -31.39 25.46 -7.70
C ARG A 259 -32.89 25.63 -7.44
N GLU A 260 -33.61 24.52 -7.52
CA GLU A 260 -35.05 24.41 -7.23
C GLU A 260 -35.41 24.84 -5.78
N GLU A 261 -34.70 24.35 -4.75
CA GLU A 261 -34.95 24.77 -3.36
C GLU A 261 -34.55 26.23 -3.08
N THR A 262 -33.65 26.80 -3.90
CA THR A 262 -33.25 28.21 -3.79
C THR A 262 -34.27 29.14 -4.46
N GLU A 263 -34.89 28.69 -5.56
CA GLU A 263 -35.93 29.44 -6.27
C GLU A 263 -37.24 29.50 -5.50
N GLU A 264 -37.66 28.41 -4.83
CA GLU A 264 -38.86 28.45 -3.97
C GLU A 264 -38.70 29.46 -2.83
N LYS A 265 -37.53 29.51 -2.19
CA LYS A 265 -37.26 30.47 -1.12
C LYS A 265 -37.20 31.90 -1.65
N ARG A 266 -36.61 32.13 -2.83
CA ARG A 266 -36.62 33.45 -3.49
C ARG A 266 -38.03 33.88 -3.90
N GLY A 267 -38.88 32.97 -4.33
CA GLY A 267 -40.28 33.24 -4.66
C GLY A 267 -41.06 33.74 -3.44
N GLN A 268 -40.88 33.10 -2.28
CA GLN A 268 -41.55 33.52 -1.04
C GLN A 268 -41.07 34.91 -0.57
N PHE A 269 -39.77 35.19 -0.64
CA PHE A 269 -39.25 36.53 -0.31
C PHE A 269 -39.71 37.59 -1.32
N SER A 270 -39.79 37.26 -2.61
CA SER A 270 -40.21 38.20 -3.65
C SER A 270 -41.69 38.59 -3.52
N LEU A 271 -42.56 37.64 -3.15
CA LEU A 271 -43.98 37.90 -2.89
C LEU A 271 -44.17 38.81 -1.67
N VAL A 272 -43.48 38.53 -0.56
CA VAL A 272 -43.58 39.34 0.66
C VAL A 272 -43.06 40.76 0.42
N VAL A 273 -41.89 40.90 -0.23
CA VAL A 273 -41.30 42.21 -0.54
C VAL A 273 -42.18 42.99 -1.53
N GLY A 274 -42.70 42.34 -2.57
CA GLY A 274 -43.62 42.96 -3.52
C GLY A 274 -44.91 43.45 -2.87
N GLY A 275 -45.52 42.65 -1.99
CA GLY A 275 -46.71 43.04 -1.23
C GLY A 275 -46.47 44.25 -0.33
N LEU A 276 -45.34 44.27 0.40
CA LEU A 276 -44.99 45.40 1.26
C LEU A 276 -44.77 46.68 0.45
N LEU A 277 -44.14 46.58 -0.73
CA LEU A 277 -43.88 47.72 -1.61
C LEU A 277 -45.19 48.33 -2.14
N VAL A 278 -46.15 47.51 -2.55
CA VAL A 278 -47.47 48.01 -3.00
C VAL A 278 -48.21 48.72 -1.87
N ILE A 279 -48.25 48.14 -0.66
CA ILE A 279 -48.88 48.76 0.50
C ILE A 279 -48.21 50.09 0.84
N ALA A 280 -46.88 50.14 0.79
CA ALA A 280 -46.10 51.35 1.09
C ALA A 280 -46.39 52.51 0.11
N PHE A 281 -46.81 52.24 -1.13
CA PHE A 281 -47.20 53.29 -2.08
C PHE A 281 -48.70 53.62 -2.04
N VAL A 282 -49.56 52.61 -1.92
CA VAL A 282 -51.01 52.80 -2.00
C VAL A 282 -51.55 53.44 -0.73
N VAL A 283 -51.05 53.06 0.46
CA VAL A 283 -51.55 53.59 1.73
C VAL A 283 -51.33 55.11 1.86
N PRO A 284 -50.12 55.67 1.61
CA PRO A 284 -49.92 57.11 1.67
C PRO A 284 -50.77 57.87 0.64
N MET A 285 -50.96 57.31 -0.57
CA MET A 285 -51.77 57.94 -1.61
C MET A 285 -53.26 57.90 -1.28
N ALA A 286 -53.75 56.80 -0.71
CA ALA A 286 -55.13 56.69 -0.23
C ALA A 286 -55.39 57.62 0.97
N GLN A 287 -54.43 57.72 1.90
CA GLN A 287 -54.50 58.68 3.02
C GLN A 287 -54.51 60.12 2.53
N TYR A 288 -53.65 60.47 1.57
CA TYR A 288 -53.64 61.79 0.94
C TYR A 288 -54.97 62.09 0.24
N TYR A 289 -55.50 61.15 -0.54
CA TYR A 289 -56.78 61.33 -1.24
C TYR A 289 -57.96 61.47 -0.28
N ALA A 290 -58.01 60.67 0.79
CA ALA A 290 -59.04 60.78 1.83
C ALA A 290 -58.96 62.12 2.59
N TYR A 291 -57.75 62.65 2.80
CA TYR A 291 -57.55 63.97 3.40
C TYR A 291 -58.02 65.10 2.46
N VAL A 292 -57.69 65.01 1.17
CA VAL A 292 -58.04 66.04 0.17
C VAL A 292 -59.53 66.02 -0.22
N SER A 293 -60.16 64.85 -0.30
CA SER A 293 -61.59 64.69 -0.66
C SER A 293 -62.57 65.01 0.48
N LYS A 294 -62.07 65.19 1.71
CA LYS A 294 -62.87 65.65 2.87
C LYS A 294 -63.00 67.18 2.96
N LYS A 295 -62.63 67.89 1.91
CA LYS A 295 -62.76 69.34 1.76
C LYS A 295 -63.80 69.65 0.68
#